data_AF-A0AAD5DGI3-F1
#
_entry.id   AF-A0AAD5DGI3-F1
#
_cell.length_a   1.000
_cell.length_b   1.000
_cell.length_c   1.000
_cell.angle_alpha   90.00
_cell.angle_beta   90.00
_cell.angle_gamma   90.00
#
_symmetry.space_group_name_H-M   'P 1'
#
loop_
_entity.id
_entity.type
_entity.pdbx_description
1 polymer ?
#
loop_
_entity_poly.entity_id
_entity_poly.type
_entity_poly.pdbx_seq_one_letter_code
_entity_poly.pdbx_strand_id
1 'polypeptide(L)'
;MAGSPPWFAWLSGLVSGLWSPAPVPGSHEAGLEEHRVGARLDRERRKPPGQRDEELIHALRLDYRRRQLANLEAKVAGHARSAAAYEQPAARECCAANGWVRSRLAASWWAAHDYGCQFIEQTKEELAAAEARRPPVLVAQPALHLHLPAALQQPPPRLDMCSACARRLQQAELNEQSIREHEAYLLNSNRRRGLSPAPAAAGAASQAAGRRAPAAADVAAGEAQAQPQQGPQQQQHAQQQQQGQLPCGDDSAGDGSEGAPATPTHLPAAPTQQHHSSSEQEQQEQEQETAEEQQKREAASQRPPAVADAAVAAPGNAL
;
A
#
# COMPACT_ATOMS: atom_id res chain seq x y z
N MET A 1 -22.57 -22.46 52.10
CA MET A 1 -21.84 -21.82 50.98
C MET A 1 -22.87 -21.10 50.13
N ALA A 2 -22.98 -19.78 50.25
CA ALA A 2 -23.91 -18.98 49.46
C ALA A 2 -23.25 -18.67 48.11
N GLY A 3 -23.77 -19.25 47.02
CA GLY A 3 -23.32 -18.96 45.67
C GLY A 3 -23.70 -17.54 45.27
N SER A 4 -22.76 -16.80 44.69
CA SER A 4 -23.03 -15.47 44.13
C SER A 4 -24.14 -15.59 43.06
N PRO A 5 -25.15 -14.70 43.09
CA PRO A 5 -26.28 -14.81 42.17
C PRO A 5 -25.84 -14.49 40.72
N PRO A 6 -26.38 -15.20 39.72
CA PRO A 6 -25.88 -15.20 38.33
C PRO A 6 -25.96 -13.83 37.63
N TRP A 7 -26.75 -12.88 38.14
CA TRP A 7 -26.84 -11.53 37.59
C TRP A 7 -25.57 -10.68 37.83
N PHE A 8 -24.77 -10.97 38.87
CA PHE A 8 -23.49 -10.27 39.09
C PHE A 8 -22.46 -10.60 38.01
N ALA A 9 -22.46 -11.84 37.49
CA ALA A 9 -21.58 -12.23 36.39
C ALA A 9 -21.97 -11.56 35.06
N TRP A 10 -23.27 -11.27 34.88
CA TRP A 10 -23.75 -10.52 33.72
C TRP A 10 -23.34 -9.04 33.79
N LEU A 11 -23.45 -8.41 34.96
CA LEU A 11 -23.00 -7.02 35.16
C LEU A 11 -21.48 -6.88 35.09
N SER A 12 -20.71 -7.84 35.61
CA SER A 12 -19.24 -7.77 35.49
C SER A 12 -18.79 -7.89 34.03
N GLY A 13 -19.49 -8.66 33.19
CA GLY A 13 -19.28 -8.68 31.74
C GLY A 13 -19.61 -7.35 31.05
N LEU A 14 -20.68 -6.67 31.49
CA LEU A 14 -21.12 -5.39 30.93
C LEU A 14 -20.17 -4.24 31.30
N VAL A 15 -19.66 -4.23 32.53
CA VAL A 15 -18.65 -3.26 32.97
C VAL A 15 -17.29 -3.56 32.35
N SER A 16 -16.92 -4.82 32.13
CA SER A 16 -15.65 -5.15 31.47
C SER A 16 -15.62 -4.72 29.98
N GLY A 17 -16.77 -4.74 29.29
CA GLY A 17 -16.88 -4.27 27.92
C GLY A 17 -16.89 -2.74 27.77
N LEU A 18 -17.46 -2.02 28.76
CA LEU A 18 -17.58 -0.57 28.71
C LEU A 18 -16.26 0.17 29.04
N TRP A 19 -15.26 -0.56 29.57
CA TRP A 19 -13.99 0.00 30.08
C TRP A 19 -12.77 -0.63 29.44
N SER A 20 -12.91 -1.27 28.27
CA SER A 20 -11.71 -1.63 27.51
C SER A 20 -10.96 -0.33 27.18
N PRO A 21 -9.71 -0.17 27.67
CA PRO A 21 -8.95 1.04 27.39
C PRO A 21 -8.84 1.19 25.87
N ALA A 22 -8.83 2.43 25.38
CA ALA A 22 -8.60 2.67 23.97
C ALA A 22 -7.30 1.95 23.54
N PRO A 23 -7.30 1.25 22.41
CA PRO A 23 -6.12 0.51 21.97
C PRO A 23 -4.95 1.46 21.79
N VAL A 24 -3.75 1.00 22.16
CA VAL A 24 -2.53 1.82 22.10
C VAL A 24 -2.25 2.19 20.64
N PRO A 25 -2.05 3.47 20.30
CA PRO A 25 -1.77 3.88 18.92
C PRO A 25 -0.60 3.11 18.31
N GLY A 26 -0.76 2.66 17.08
CA GLY A 26 0.24 1.84 16.37
C GLY A 26 0.23 0.36 16.75
N SER A 27 -0.60 -0.07 17.70
CA SER A 27 -0.84 -1.50 17.94
C SER A 27 -1.67 -2.12 16.82
N HIS A 28 -1.68 -3.45 16.74
CA HIS A 28 -2.51 -4.17 15.79
C HIS A 28 -4.00 -3.90 16.02
N GLU A 29 -4.43 -3.89 17.27
CA GLU A 29 -5.81 -3.60 17.69
C GLU A 29 -6.23 -2.18 17.30
N ALA A 30 -5.35 -1.19 17.46
CA ALA A 30 -5.63 0.18 17.04
C ALA A 30 -5.81 0.29 15.51
N GLY A 31 -5.03 -0.48 14.75
CA GLY A 31 -5.23 -0.63 13.30
C GLY A 31 -6.56 -1.30 12.95
N LEU A 32 -6.96 -2.36 13.67
CA LEU A 32 -8.25 -3.01 13.48
C LEU A 32 -9.43 -2.08 13.79
N GLU A 33 -9.34 -1.25 14.84
CA GLU A 33 -10.36 -0.25 15.14
C GLU A 33 -10.44 0.83 14.05
N GLU A 34 -9.29 1.33 13.56
CA GLU A 34 -9.26 2.25 12.41
C GLU A 34 -9.99 1.64 11.20
N HIS A 35 -9.68 0.40 10.83
CA HIS A 35 -10.36 -0.31 9.74
C HIS A 35 -11.85 -0.51 9.99
N ARG A 36 -12.24 -0.83 11.23
CA ARG A 36 -13.65 -1.03 11.60
C ARG A 36 -14.46 0.26 11.45
N VAL A 37 -13.91 1.40 11.89
CA VAL A 37 -14.56 2.71 11.72
C VAL A 37 -14.61 3.09 10.24
N GLY A 38 -13.52 2.87 9.49
CA GLY A 38 -13.48 3.09 8.04
C GLY A 38 -14.55 2.28 7.30
N ALA A 39 -14.70 1.00 7.61
CA ALA A 39 -15.73 0.14 7.02
C ALA A 39 -17.16 0.61 7.35
N ARG A 40 -17.40 1.16 8.55
CA ARG A 40 -18.69 1.79 8.90
C ARG A 40 -18.95 3.03 8.08
N LEU A 41 -17.94 3.90 7.94
CA LEU A 41 -18.00 5.11 7.11
C LEU A 41 -18.33 4.77 5.65
N ASP A 42 -17.67 3.77 5.08
CA ASP A 42 -17.91 3.34 3.71
C ASP A 42 -19.31 2.76 3.52
N ARG A 43 -19.80 1.95 4.47
CA ARG A 43 -21.18 1.45 4.45
C ARG A 43 -22.20 2.59 4.45
N GLU A 44 -22.01 3.60 5.29
CA GLU A 44 -22.92 4.74 5.36
C GLU A 44 -22.90 5.56 4.06
N ARG A 45 -21.71 5.80 3.49
CA ARG A 45 -21.55 6.53 2.22
C ARG A 45 -22.15 5.82 1.01
N ARG A 46 -22.20 4.49 1.02
CA ARG A 46 -22.77 3.67 -0.08
C ARG A 46 -24.30 3.67 -0.11
N LYS A 47 -24.99 4.08 0.97
CA LYS A 47 -26.45 4.20 0.95
C LYS A 47 -26.91 5.19 -0.13
N PRO A 48 -28.14 5.09 -0.67
CA PRO A 48 -28.64 6.06 -1.63
C PRO A 48 -28.89 7.44 -0.98
N PRO A 49 -28.82 8.55 -1.75
CA PRO A 49 -29.21 9.88 -1.26
C PRO A 49 -30.62 9.85 -0.65
N GLY A 50 -30.78 10.34 0.59
CA GLY A 50 -32.03 10.28 1.36
C GLY A 50 -32.12 9.16 2.41
N GLN A 51 -31.26 8.13 2.32
CA GLN A 51 -31.08 7.12 3.38
C GLN A 51 -29.76 7.28 4.14
N ARG A 52 -28.91 8.19 3.68
CA ARG A 52 -27.64 8.55 4.34
C ARG A 52 -27.93 9.40 5.56
N ASP A 53 -27.35 9.01 6.68
CA ASP A 53 -27.24 9.89 7.83
C ASP A 53 -25.95 10.72 7.69
N GLU A 54 -26.09 11.96 7.17
CA GLU A 54 -24.95 12.85 6.92
C GLU A 54 -24.23 13.26 8.21
N GLU A 55 -24.93 13.35 9.35
CA GLU A 55 -24.33 13.64 10.65
C GLU A 55 -23.51 12.44 11.14
N LEU A 56 -24.01 11.22 10.95
CA LEU A 56 -23.23 10.01 11.22
C LEU A 56 -22.00 9.89 10.30
N ILE A 57 -22.11 10.19 9.00
CA ILE A 57 -20.97 10.21 8.08
C ILE A 57 -19.91 11.19 8.58
N HIS A 58 -20.33 12.39 8.99
CA HIS A 58 -19.44 13.41 9.51
C HIS A 58 -18.75 12.97 10.81
N ALA A 59 -19.51 12.43 11.77
CA ALA A 59 -18.96 11.90 13.03
C ALA A 59 -17.97 10.74 12.80
N LEU A 60 -18.31 9.79 11.93
CA LEU A 60 -17.43 8.67 11.57
C LEU A 60 -16.16 9.15 10.85
N ARG A 61 -16.25 10.19 10.01
CA ARG A 61 -15.07 10.79 9.36
C ARG A 61 -14.11 11.39 10.39
N LEU A 62 -14.63 12.12 11.37
CA LEU A 62 -13.81 12.68 12.46
C LEU A 62 -13.13 11.58 13.28
N ASP A 63 -13.89 10.56 13.69
CA ASP A 63 -13.34 9.44 14.47
C ASP A 63 -12.27 8.67 13.68
N TYR A 64 -12.55 8.36 12.41
CA TYR A 64 -11.60 7.71 11.52
C TYR A 64 -10.29 8.50 11.38
N ARG A 65 -10.36 9.81 11.10
CA ARG A 65 -9.15 10.63 10.90
C ARG A 65 -8.34 10.83 12.17
N ARG A 66 -8.99 10.95 13.34
CA ARG A 66 -8.28 11.02 14.63
C ARG A 66 -7.51 9.73 14.92
N ARG A 67 -8.14 8.58 14.71
CA ARG A 67 -7.49 7.26 14.89
C ARG A 67 -6.34 7.06 13.93
N GLN A 68 -6.56 7.37 12.66
CA GLN A 68 -5.54 7.29 11.63
C GLN A 68 -4.34 8.18 11.96
N LEU A 69 -4.56 9.43 12.37
CA LEU A 69 -3.48 10.34 12.75
C LEU A 69 -2.63 9.76 13.89
N ALA A 70 -3.27 9.30 14.97
CA ALA A 70 -2.57 8.70 16.11
C ALA A 70 -1.78 7.44 15.72
N ASN A 71 -2.37 6.57 14.88
CA ASN A 71 -1.70 5.37 14.37
C ASN A 71 -0.50 5.71 13.47
N LEU A 72 -0.64 6.71 12.60
CA LEU A 72 0.43 7.18 11.72
C LEU A 72 1.59 7.76 12.54
N GLU A 73 1.31 8.61 13.52
CA GLU A 73 2.34 9.19 14.39
C GLU A 73 3.16 8.10 15.12
N ALA A 74 2.48 7.09 15.68
CA ALA A 74 3.14 5.95 16.31
C ALA A 74 4.00 5.14 15.33
N LYS A 75 3.48 4.89 14.12
CA LYS A 75 4.19 4.16 13.06
C LYS A 75 5.43 4.91 12.58
N VAL A 76 5.30 6.21 12.33
CA VAL A 76 6.40 7.09 11.89
C VAL A 76 7.51 7.15 12.93
N ALA A 77 7.16 7.26 14.23
CA ALA A 77 8.15 7.18 15.30
C ALA A 77 8.89 5.84 15.31
N GLY A 78 8.21 4.74 14.96
CA GLY A 78 8.84 3.43 14.76
C GLY A 78 9.84 3.39 13.60
N HIS A 79 9.55 4.07 12.49
CA HIS A 79 10.46 4.18 11.35
C HIS A 79 11.73 4.94 11.70
N ALA A 80 11.61 6.09 12.37
CA ALA A 80 12.77 6.85 12.85
C ALA A 80 13.68 6.04 13.79
N ARG A 81 13.09 5.33 14.76
CA ARG A 81 13.85 4.44 15.66
C ARG A 81 14.56 3.32 14.90
N SER A 82 13.88 2.71 13.93
CA SER A 82 14.46 1.65 13.11
C SER A 82 15.62 2.16 12.26
N ALA A 83 15.46 3.32 11.62
CA ALA A 83 16.53 3.96 10.85
C ALA A 83 17.77 4.19 11.74
N ALA A 84 17.59 4.86 12.88
CA ALA A 84 18.65 5.11 13.84
C ALA A 84 19.34 3.82 14.32
N ALA A 85 18.58 2.75 14.56
CA ALA A 85 19.13 1.47 14.96
C ALA A 85 20.01 0.81 13.88
N TYR A 86 19.75 1.05 12.59
CA TYR A 86 20.58 0.57 11.48
C TYR A 86 21.80 1.45 11.20
N GLU A 87 21.74 2.75 11.53
CA GLU A 87 22.89 3.67 11.45
C GLU A 87 23.99 3.34 12.47
N GLN A 88 23.62 2.77 13.62
CA GLN A 88 24.61 2.37 14.62
C GLN A 88 25.50 1.23 14.09
N PRO A 89 26.80 1.21 14.40
CA PRO A 89 27.65 0.06 14.12
C PRO A 89 27.08 -1.21 14.75
N ALA A 90 27.09 -2.33 14.03
CA ALA A 90 26.72 -3.61 14.62
C ALA A 90 27.85 -4.07 15.56
N ALA A 91 27.50 -4.59 16.74
CA ALA A 91 28.49 -5.14 17.67
C ALA A 91 29.27 -6.32 17.08
N ARG A 92 28.69 -7.02 16.09
CA ARG A 92 29.33 -8.10 15.32
C ARG A 92 28.87 -8.06 13.88
N GLU A 93 29.81 -8.27 12.96
CA GLU A 93 29.54 -8.40 11.54
C GLU A 93 29.26 -9.87 11.19
N CYS A 94 28.15 -10.13 10.51
CA CYS A 94 27.78 -11.49 10.10
C CYS A 94 28.33 -11.89 8.72
N CYS A 95 28.71 -10.91 7.89
CA CYS A 95 29.30 -11.09 6.57
C CYS A 95 29.92 -9.77 6.10
N ALA A 96 30.75 -9.81 5.06
CA ALA A 96 31.42 -8.64 4.49
C ALA A 96 30.43 -7.57 3.99
N ALA A 97 29.26 -7.97 3.49
CA ALA A 97 28.22 -7.04 3.04
C ALA A 97 27.40 -6.38 4.17
N ASN A 98 27.62 -6.74 5.44
CA ASN A 98 26.75 -6.28 6.54
C ASN A 98 26.71 -4.75 6.68
N GLY A 99 27.85 -4.07 6.56
CA GLY A 99 27.90 -2.60 6.60
C GLY A 99 27.03 -1.97 5.52
N TRP A 100 27.20 -2.41 4.27
CA TRP A 100 26.40 -1.96 3.13
C TRP A 100 24.90 -2.19 3.34
N VAL A 101 24.50 -3.40 3.78
CA VAL A 101 23.09 -3.76 4.00
C VAL A 101 22.47 -2.88 5.08
N ARG A 102 23.19 -2.61 6.17
CA ARG A 102 22.70 -1.74 7.24
C ARG A 102 22.49 -0.31 6.74
N SER A 103 23.44 0.26 6.00
CA SER A 103 23.27 1.60 5.40
C SER A 103 22.10 1.66 4.44
N ARG A 104 21.91 0.63 3.60
CA ARG A 104 20.77 0.54 2.67
C ARG A 104 19.42 0.43 3.38
N LEU A 105 19.36 -0.31 4.49
CA LEU A 105 18.17 -0.42 5.34
C LEU A 105 17.88 0.88 6.08
N ALA A 106 18.90 1.56 6.61
CA ALA A 106 18.74 2.86 7.25
C ALA A 106 18.13 3.89 6.27
N ALA A 107 18.65 3.95 5.04
CA ALA A 107 18.10 4.83 4.00
C ALA A 107 16.63 4.49 3.65
N SER A 108 16.29 3.20 3.59
CA SER A 108 14.90 2.73 3.40
C SER A 108 13.96 3.21 4.50
N TRP A 109 14.37 3.07 5.77
CA TRP A 109 13.56 3.52 6.91
C TRP A 109 13.43 5.03 7.00
N TRP A 110 14.46 5.80 6.63
CA TRP A 110 14.35 7.25 6.52
C TRP A 110 13.38 7.67 5.43
N ALA A 111 13.44 7.05 4.25
CA ALA A 111 12.47 7.32 3.18
C ALA A 111 11.03 7.00 3.62
N ALA A 112 10.83 5.89 4.35
CA ALA A 112 9.52 5.53 4.90
C ALA A 112 9.05 6.52 5.99
N HIS A 113 9.97 7.02 6.83
CA HIS A 113 9.70 8.05 7.82
C HIS A 113 9.22 9.35 7.15
N ASP A 114 9.97 9.83 6.14
CA ASP A 114 9.66 11.09 5.46
C ASP A 114 8.33 11.01 4.69
N TYR A 115 8.07 9.87 4.03
CA TYR A 115 6.78 9.55 3.45
C TYR A 115 5.66 9.64 4.50
N GLY A 116 5.87 9.03 5.67
CA GLY A 116 4.89 9.04 6.76
C GLY A 116 4.65 10.44 7.34
N CYS A 117 5.68 11.28 7.46
CA CYS A 117 5.53 12.68 7.86
C CYS A 117 4.65 13.46 6.88
N GLN A 118 4.86 13.30 5.57
CA GLN A 118 3.99 13.92 4.56
C GLN A 118 2.54 13.44 4.68
N PHE A 119 2.35 12.14 4.97
CA PHE A 119 1.00 11.58 5.16
C PHE A 119 0.31 12.09 6.42
N ILE A 120 1.06 12.31 7.51
CA ILE A 120 0.57 12.96 8.73
C ILE A 120 0.07 14.36 8.42
N GLU A 121 0.83 15.18 7.70
CA GLU A 121 0.43 16.56 7.37
C GLU A 121 -0.86 16.59 6.53
N GLN A 122 -1.00 15.70 5.54
CA GLN A 122 -2.25 15.58 4.80
C GLN A 122 -3.42 15.13 5.69
N THR A 123 -3.19 14.20 6.61
CA THR A 123 -4.23 13.69 7.52
C THR A 123 -4.69 14.77 8.51
N LYS A 124 -3.76 15.61 8.99
CA LYS A 124 -4.08 16.78 9.84
C LYS A 124 -4.99 17.77 9.12
N GLU A 125 -4.68 18.12 7.88
CA GLU A 125 -5.54 18.99 7.07
C GLU A 125 -6.92 18.37 6.85
N GLU A 126 -7.01 17.07 6.56
CA GLU A 126 -8.31 16.41 6.38
C GLU A 126 -9.14 16.35 7.65
N LEU A 127 -8.50 16.17 8.81
CA LEU A 127 -9.15 16.26 10.10
C LEU A 127 -9.65 17.69 10.36
N ALA A 128 -8.80 18.70 10.19
CA ALA A 128 -9.15 20.10 10.39
C ALA A 128 -10.28 20.55 9.44
N ALA A 129 -10.24 20.11 8.17
CA ALA A 129 -11.28 20.38 7.19
C ALA A 129 -12.61 19.72 7.58
N ALA A 130 -12.57 18.47 8.05
CA ALA A 130 -13.75 17.80 8.56
C ALA A 130 -14.33 18.57 9.76
N GLU A 131 -13.52 18.93 10.75
CA GLU A 131 -13.96 19.69 11.94
C GLU A 131 -14.61 21.03 11.57
N ALA A 132 -14.05 21.73 10.58
CA ALA A 132 -14.59 22.98 10.04
C ALA A 132 -15.72 22.79 9.01
N ARG A 133 -16.16 21.56 8.75
CA ARG A 133 -17.17 21.19 7.72
C ARG A 133 -16.88 21.79 6.34
N ARG A 134 -15.60 21.91 5.98
CA ARG A 134 -15.15 22.40 4.66
C ARG A 134 -14.55 21.26 3.84
N PRO A 135 -14.49 21.39 2.50
CA PRO A 135 -13.71 20.48 1.68
C PRO A 135 -12.22 20.53 2.08
N PRO A 136 -11.53 19.37 2.18
CA PRO A 136 -10.10 19.37 2.43
C PRO A 136 -9.33 19.82 1.18
N VAL A 137 -8.16 20.42 1.39
CA VAL A 137 -7.20 20.70 0.32
C VAL A 137 -6.02 19.73 0.39
N LEU A 138 -5.28 19.58 -0.70
CA LEU A 138 -4.07 18.76 -0.72
C LEU A 138 -2.88 19.64 -0.27
N VAL A 139 -2.46 19.49 0.99
CA VAL A 139 -1.30 20.19 1.59
C VAL A 139 0.01 19.44 1.41
N ALA A 140 -0.07 18.11 1.29
CA ALA A 140 1.06 17.24 1.03
C ALA A 140 0.63 16.11 0.10
N GLN A 141 1.48 15.76 -0.86
CA GLN A 141 1.33 14.56 -1.67
C GLN A 141 2.42 13.58 -1.21
N PRO A 142 2.08 12.58 -0.38
CA PRO A 142 3.05 11.62 0.13
C PRO A 142 3.73 10.90 -1.04
N ALA A 143 5.06 10.99 -1.11
CA ALA A 143 5.85 10.34 -2.14
C ALA A 143 7.09 9.69 -1.53
N LEU A 144 7.37 8.45 -1.92
CA LEU A 144 8.54 7.73 -1.41
C LEU A 144 9.80 8.19 -2.15
N HIS A 145 10.59 9.04 -1.50
CA HIS A 145 11.87 9.51 -2.03
C HIS A 145 13.03 8.74 -1.42
N LEU A 146 13.49 7.71 -2.13
CA LEU A 146 14.65 6.94 -1.71
C LEU A 146 15.94 7.54 -2.27
N HIS A 147 16.58 8.40 -1.49
CA HIS A 147 17.86 9.01 -1.84
C HIS A 147 19.04 8.11 -1.43
N LEU A 148 19.48 7.24 -2.33
CA LEU A 148 20.65 6.39 -2.12
C LEU A 148 21.92 7.07 -2.66
N PRO A 149 22.98 7.22 -1.84
CA PRO A 149 24.33 7.50 -2.34
C PRO A 149 24.73 6.47 -3.41
N ALA A 150 25.57 6.87 -4.38
CA ALA A 150 25.97 6.01 -5.50
C ALA A 150 26.47 4.62 -5.04
N ALA A 151 27.21 4.55 -3.93
CA ALA A 151 27.72 3.31 -3.35
C ALA A 151 26.62 2.33 -2.89
N LEU A 152 25.41 2.82 -2.57
CA LEU A 152 24.27 2.01 -2.14
C LEU A 152 23.31 1.67 -3.29
N GLN A 153 23.52 2.23 -4.48
CA GLN A 153 22.67 1.96 -5.64
C GLN A 153 22.99 0.60 -6.26
N GLN A 154 24.25 0.15 -6.18
CA GLN A 154 24.67 -1.14 -6.68
C GLN A 154 24.81 -2.12 -5.52
N PRO A 155 24.14 -3.29 -5.58
CA PRO A 155 24.31 -4.32 -4.57
C PRO A 155 25.75 -4.85 -4.60
N PRO A 156 26.33 -5.19 -3.44
CA PRO A 156 27.61 -5.88 -3.40
C PRO A 156 27.49 -7.23 -4.13
N PRO A 157 28.61 -7.79 -4.62
CA PRO A 157 28.63 -9.13 -5.18
C PRO A 157 27.92 -10.13 -4.24
N ARG A 158 27.06 -10.99 -4.81
CA ARG A 158 26.21 -11.89 -4.00
C ARG A 158 26.99 -12.83 -3.07
N LEU A 159 28.25 -13.12 -3.40
CA LEU A 159 29.14 -13.97 -2.60
C LEU A 159 29.48 -13.36 -1.23
N ASP A 160 29.31 -12.04 -1.07
CA ASP A 160 29.67 -11.32 0.16
C ASP A 160 28.50 -11.20 1.15
N MET A 161 27.30 -11.63 0.77
CA MET A 161 26.07 -11.45 1.55
C MET A 161 25.51 -12.78 2.06
N CYS A 162 25.39 -12.90 3.39
CA CYS A 162 24.74 -14.05 4.00
C CYS A 162 23.21 -14.04 3.77
N SER A 163 22.57 -15.20 3.89
CA SER A 163 21.13 -15.37 3.66
C SER A 163 20.25 -14.50 4.58
N ALA A 164 20.70 -14.24 5.82
CA ALA A 164 20.00 -13.36 6.75
C ALA A 164 20.00 -11.89 6.28
N CYS A 165 21.14 -11.40 5.79
CA CYS A 165 21.24 -10.05 5.22
C CYS A 165 20.43 -9.92 3.93
N ALA A 166 20.48 -10.93 3.06
CA ALA A 166 19.67 -10.99 1.84
C ALA A 166 18.17 -10.89 2.14
N ARG A 167 17.69 -11.64 3.14
CA ARG A 167 16.28 -11.62 3.56
C ARG A 167 15.85 -10.25 4.09
N ARG A 168 16.69 -9.60 4.89
CA ARG A 168 16.39 -8.25 5.41
C ARG A 168 16.28 -7.23 4.28
N LEU A 169 17.19 -7.28 3.31
CA LEU A 169 17.16 -6.41 2.14
C LEU A 169 15.88 -6.63 1.33
N GLN A 170 15.56 -7.90 1.03
CA GLN A 170 14.33 -8.26 0.33
C GLN A 170 13.08 -7.75 1.05
N GLN A 171 13.03 -7.87 2.39
CA GLN A 171 11.90 -7.36 3.16
C GLN A 171 11.76 -5.83 3.10
N ALA A 172 12.88 -5.11 3.06
CA ALA A 172 12.86 -3.66 2.89
C ALA A 172 12.40 -3.26 1.48
N GLU A 173 12.85 -3.96 0.44
CA GLU A 173 12.41 -3.74 -0.94
C GLU A 173 10.91 -4.01 -1.11
N LEU A 174 10.38 -5.07 -0.48
CA LEU A 174 8.94 -5.35 -0.46
C LEU A 174 8.16 -4.25 0.26
N ASN A 175 8.69 -3.72 1.37
CA ASN A 175 8.07 -2.60 2.08
C ASN A 175 8.08 -1.32 1.24
N GLU A 176 9.20 -1.01 0.56
CA GLU A 176 9.31 0.11 -0.37
C GLU A 176 8.28 -0.02 -1.51
N GLN A 177 8.14 -1.21 -2.07
CA GLN A 177 7.15 -1.48 -3.12
C GLN A 177 5.72 -1.28 -2.62
N SER A 178 5.39 -1.80 -1.42
CA SER A 178 4.09 -1.59 -0.80
C SER A 178 3.78 -0.11 -0.55
N ILE A 179 4.79 0.70 -0.17
CA ILE A 179 4.61 2.15 -0.03
C ILE A 179 4.34 2.81 -1.39
N ARG A 180 5.03 2.43 -2.46
CA ARG A 180 4.78 2.96 -3.82
C ARG A 180 3.37 2.62 -4.33
N GLU A 181 2.90 1.41 -4.06
CA GLU A 181 1.52 1.00 -4.39
C GLU A 181 0.50 1.84 -3.61
N HIS A 182 0.77 2.07 -2.33
CA HIS A 182 -0.07 2.93 -1.50
C HIS A 182 -0.04 4.40 -1.95
N GLU A 183 1.12 4.93 -2.37
CA GLU A 183 1.25 6.26 -2.99
C GLU A 183 0.36 6.38 -4.24
N ALA A 184 0.43 5.40 -5.15
CA ALA A 184 -0.41 5.37 -6.35
C ALA A 184 -1.91 5.31 -6.01
N TYR A 185 -2.27 4.52 -4.99
CA TYR A 185 -3.64 4.48 -4.47
C TYR A 185 -4.09 5.84 -3.93
N LEU A 186 -3.28 6.51 -3.12
CA LEU A 186 -3.59 7.83 -2.57
C LEU A 186 -3.75 8.88 -3.68
N LEU A 187 -2.87 8.87 -4.68
CA LEU A 187 -2.96 9.77 -5.84
C LEU A 187 -4.30 9.58 -6.59
N ASN A 188 -4.69 8.33 -6.85
CA ASN A 188 -5.96 8.02 -7.50
C ASN A 188 -7.16 8.42 -6.64
N SER A 189 -7.11 8.11 -5.34
CA SER A 189 -8.16 8.48 -4.37
C SER A 189 -8.35 10.01 -4.30
N ASN A 190 -7.25 10.76 -4.22
CA ASN A 190 -7.28 12.23 -4.20
C ASN A 190 -7.87 12.79 -5.49
N ARG A 191 -7.50 12.23 -6.65
CA ARG A 191 -8.07 12.61 -7.95
C ARG A 191 -9.59 12.36 -8.00
N ARG A 192 -10.06 11.17 -7.60
CA ARG A 192 -11.51 10.86 -7.57
C ARG A 192 -12.30 11.74 -6.62
N ARG A 193 -11.67 12.21 -5.54
CA ARG A 193 -12.24 13.14 -4.56
C ARG A 193 -12.19 14.60 -5.02
N GLY A 194 -11.58 14.89 -6.17
CA GLY A 194 -11.40 16.26 -6.67
C GLY A 194 -10.48 17.11 -5.79
N LEU A 195 -9.59 16.49 -5.00
CA LEU A 195 -8.66 17.24 -4.18
C LEU A 195 -7.64 17.92 -5.08
N SER A 196 -7.63 19.25 -5.01
CA SER A 196 -6.65 20.07 -5.71
C SER A 196 -5.49 20.41 -4.78
N PRO A 197 -4.25 20.50 -5.29
CA PRO A 197 -3.13 21.06 -4.53
C PRO A 197 -3.55 22.43 -3.98
N ALA A 198 -3.28 22.66 -2.70
CA ALA A 198 -3.44 23.98 -2.13
C ALA A 198 -2.67 24.98 -3.02
N PRO A 199 -3.26 26.14 -3.37
CA PRO A 199 -2.56 27.15 -4.16
C PRO A 199 -1.27 27.45 -3.41
N ALA A 200 -0.14 27.14 -4.05
CA ALA A 200 1.13 27.05 -3.36
C ALA A 200 1.35 28.31 -2.52
N ALA A 201 1.57 28.14 -1.22
CA ALA A 201 2.47 29.02 -0.51
C ALA A 201 3.83 28.85 -1.21
N ALA A 202 4.05 29.60 -2.28
CA ALA A 202 5.02 29.39 -3.35
C ALA A 202 6.51 29.48 -2.92
N GLY A 203 6.83 29.31 -1.63
CA GLY A 203 8.19 29.48 -1.11
C GLY A 203 8.74 28.37 -0.20
N ALA A 204 7.94 27.39 0.26
CA ALA A 204 8.39 26.53 1.36
C ALA A 204 8.82 25.09 0.98
N ALA A 205 8.37 24.56 -0.17
CA ALA A 205 8.57 23.14 -0.50
C ALA A 205 10.02 22.75 -0.88
N SER A 206 10.93 23.71 -1.04
CA SER A 206 12.31 23.44 -1.46
C SER A 206 13.33 23.31 -0.30
N GLN A 207 12.96 23.65 0.94
CA GLN A 207 13.92 23.66 2.06
C GLN A 207 14.01 22.35 2.86
N ALA A 208 13.07 21.40 2.67
CA ALA A 208 13.09 20.13 3.40
C ALA A 208 14.07 19.09 2.84
N ALA A 209 14.48 19.20 1.57
CA ALA A 209 15.42 18.27 0.93
C ALA A 209 16.90 18.52 1.29
N GLY A 210 17.19 19.57 2.06
CA GLY A 210 18.57 20.02 2.33
C GLY A 210 19.18 19.58 3.67
N ARG A 211 18.43 18.90 4.55
CA ARG A 211 18.96 18.48 5.85
C ARG A 211 19.15 16.97 5.90
N ARG A 212 20.44 16.61 6.03
CA ARG A 212 20.98 15.29 6.40
C ARG A 212 21.31 14.36 5.23
N ALA A 213 22.32 14.76 4.45
CA ALA A 213 23.25 13.75 3.94
C ALA A 213 23.92 13.09 5.16
N PRO A 214 23.85 11.76 5.33
CA PRO A 214 24.68 11.10 6.32
C PRO A 214 26.14 11.38 5.96
N ALA A 215 26.94 11.79 6.94
CA ALA A 215 28.39 11.79 6.81
C ALA A 215 28.79 10.37 6.40
N ALA A 216 29.27 10.21 5.17
CA ALA A 216 29.85 8.96 4.72
C ALA A 216 31.02 8.69 5.66
N ALA A 217 30.83 7.77 6.61
CA ALA A 217 31.94 7.17 7.30
C ALA A 217 32.77 6.50 6.20
N ASP A 218 34.04 6.87 6.10
CA ASP A 218 35.05 6.26 5.24
C ASP A 218 35.02 4.74 5.47
N VAL A 219 34.26 4.04 4.63
CA VAL A 219 34.42 2.60 4.47
C VAL A 219 35.74 2.45 3.74
N ALA A 220 36.80 2.28 4.52
CA ALA A 220 38.12 1.90 4.04
C ALA A 220 37.98 0.63 3.21
N ALA A 221 37.87 0.80 1.89
CA ALA A 221 38.13 -0.24 0.93
C ALA A 221 39.60 -0.62 1.11
N GLY A 222 39.85 -1.81 1.64
CA GLY A 222 41.17 -2.41 1.66
C GLY A 222 41.74 -2.40 0.24
N GLU A 223 42.84 -1.68 0.06
CA GLU A 223 43.61 -1.59 -1.18
C GLU A 223 44.07 -2.98 -1.63
N ALA A 224 43.33 -3.59 -2.57
CA ALA A 224 43.89 -4.59 -3.46
C ALA A 224 44.45 -3.83 -4.69
N GLN A 225 45.78 -3.77 -4.78
CA GLN A 225 46.52 -3.11 -5.86
C GLN A 225 46.04 -3.56 -7.25
N ALA A 226 45.70 -2.58 -8.07
CA ALA A 226 45.36 -2.74 -9.48
C ALA A 226 46.62 -2.86 -10.36
N GLN A 227 46.63 -3.86 -11.24
CA GLN A 227 47.30 -3.77 -12.55
C GLN A 227 46.29 -3.24 -13.58
N PRO A 228 46.65 -2.28 -14.45
CA PRO A 228 45.74 -1.80 -15.48
C PRO A 228 45.90 -2.63 -16.77
N GLN A 229 44.83 -3.24 -17.23
CA GLN A 229 44.68 -3.62 -18.64
C GLN A 229 43.46 -2.93 -19.25
N GLN A 230 43.76 -2.16 -20.29
CA GLN A 230 42.85 -1.47 -21.19
C GLN A 230 42.15 -2.49 -22.11
N GLY A 231 40.88 -2.28 -22.43
CA GLY A 231 40.21 -2.95 -23.56
C GLY A 231 38.67 -2.81 -23.54
N PRO A 232 37.99 -2.77 -24.70
CA PRO A 232 36.97 -1.74 -24.97
C PRO A 232 35.50 -2.20 -25.08
N GLN A 233 34.60 -1.21 -25.08
CA GLN A 233 33.30 -1.08 -25.75
C GLN A 233 32.49 -2.36 -26.13
N GLN A 234 31.28 -2.47 -25.58
CA GLN A 234 30.06 -2.95 -26.28
C GLN A 234 28.83 -2.24 -25.64
N GLN A 235 28.25 -1.23 -26.31
CA GLN A 235 27.04 -1.32 -27.15
C GLN A 235 25.86 -2.01 -26.44
N GLN A 236 24.93 -1.23 -25.87
CA GLN A 236 23.63 -0.92 -26.49
C GLN A 236 22.95 -2.17 -27.05
N HIS A 237 21.96 -2.73 -26.36
CA HIS A 237 20.79 -3.45 -26.91
C HIS A 237 19.84 -3.77 -25.75
N ALA A 238 18.66 -3.14 -25.72
CA ALA A 238 17.39 -3.70 -25.24
C ALA A 238 16.31 -2.60 -25.18
N GLN A 239 15.92 -2.08 -26.35
CA GLN A 239 14.65 -1.39 -26.52
C GLN A 239 14.00 -1.96 -27.79
N GLN A 240 13.39 -3.13 -27.67
CA GLN A 240 12.49 -3.68 -28.69
C GLN A 240 11.66 -4.82 -28.10
N GLN A 241 10.48 -4.49 -27.55
CA GLN A 241 9.30 -5.37 -27.64
C GLN A 241 8.08 -4.46 -27.84
N GLN A 242 7.86 -4.12 -29.11
CA GLN A 242 6.56 -3.70 -29.62
C GLN A 242 5.78 -4.95 -30.04
N GLN A 243 4.49 -4.91 -29.73
CA GLN A 243 3.38 -5.19 -30.65
C GLN A 243 3.46 -6.47 -31.49
N GLY A 244 2.65 -7.44 -31.10
CA GLY A 244 2.12 -8.47 -31.99
C GLY A 244 0.60 -8.49 -31.89
N GLN A 245 -0.08 -7.58 -32.61
CA GLN A 245 -1.44 -7.81 -33.08
C GLN A 245 -1.37 -8.77 -34.27
N LEU A 246 -2.22 -9.79 -34.25
CA LEU A 246 -2.50 -10.66 -35.39
C LEU A 246 -4.03 -10.72 -35.56
N PRO A 247 -4.57 -10.19 -36.67
CA PRO A 247 -5.92 -10.48 -37.13
C PRO A 247 -5.88 -11.54 -38.23
N CYS A 248 -6.57 -12.66 -38.02
CA CYS A 248 -6.96 -13.66 -39.04
C CYS A 248 -8.18 -14.38 -38.45
N GLY A 249 -9.30 -14.62 -39.12
CA GLY A 249 -9.71 -14.42 -40.49
C GLY A 249 -11.14 -14.94 -40.63
N ASP A 250 -11.89 -14.35 -41.56
CA ASP A 250 -13.19 -14.81 -42.04
C ASP A 250 -13.04 -16.01 -42.99
N ASP A 251 -13.98 -16.95 -42.89
CA ASP A 251 -14.50 -17.84 -43.94
C ASP A 251 -15.64 -18.68 -43.31
N SER A 252 -16.70 -19.15 -43.94
CA SER A 252 -17.41 -18.91 -45.21
C SER A 252 -18.56 -19.94 -45.23
N ALA A 253 -19.63 -19.63 -45.98
CA ALA A 253 -20.62 -20.55 -46.57
C ALA A 253 -21.77 -21.15 -45.70
N GLY A 254 -22.99 -20.70 -46.02
CA GLY A 254 -24.27 -21.36 -45.71
C GLY A 254 -25.36 -20.80 -46.62
N ASP A 255 -25.59 -21.50 -47.73
CA ASP A 255 -26.44 -21.20 -48.88
C ASP A 255 -27.95 -21.41 -48.62
N GLY A 256 -28.79 -20.72 -49.41
CA GLY A 256 -30.12 -21.20 -49.79
C GLY A 256 -31.35 -20.48 -49.20
N SER A 257 -31.95 -19.54 -49.96
CA SER A 257 -33.21 -19.78 -50.70
C SER A 257 -33.91 -18.50 -51.18
N GLU A 258 -34.38 -18.57 -52.43
CA GLU A 258 -35.06 -17.54 -53.24
C GLU A 258 -36.50 -17.22 -52.79
N GLY A 259 -36.95 -15.99 -53.06
CA GLY A 259 -38.37 -15.62 -53.07
C GLY A 259 -38.62 -14.11 -53.15
N ALA A 260 -38.94 -13.62 -54.35
CA ALA A 260 -39.22 -12.22 -54.70
C ALA A 260 -40.68 -11.76 -54.33
N PRO A 261 -41.21 -10.62 -54.84
CA PRO A 261 -40.97 -9.24 -54.40
C PRO A 261 -42.28 -8.50 -54.02
N ALA A 262 -42.20 -7.41 -53.22
CA ALA A 262 -43.11 -6.26 -53.33
C ALA A 262 -42.66 -5.10 -52.42
N THR A 263 -42.36 -3.97 -53.05
CA THR A 263 -42.30 -2.63 -52.44
C THR A 263 -43.68 -2.27 -51.87
N PRO A 264 -43.77 -1.55 -50.73
CA PRO A 264 -43.92 -0.10 -50.87
C PRO A 264 -43.19 0.75 -49.81
N THR A 265 -42.77 1.92 -50.28
CA THR A 265 -42.41 3.16 -49.59
C THR A 265 -42.86 3.30 -48.13
N HIS A 266 -41.90 3.37 -47.20
CA HIS A 266 -42.09 3.98 -45.88
C HIS A 266 -40.85 4.74 -45.42
N LEU A 267 -41.11 5.87 -44.75
CA LEU A 267 -40.23 6.95 -44.31
C LEU A 267 -39.05 6.49 -43.41
N PRO A 268 -37.91 7.21 -43.39
CA PRO A 268 -36.79 6.86 -42.53
C PRO A 268 -37.10 7.22 -41.06
N ALA A 269 -37.32 6.18 -40.24
CA ALA A 269 -37.21 6.26 -38.79
C ALA A 269 -35.75 6.07 -38.38
N ALA A 270 -35.33 6.84 -37.37
CA ALA A 270 -33.98 6.82 -36.82
C ALA A 270 -33.58 5.41 -36.33
N PRO A 271 -32.32 4.98 -36.51
CA PRO A 271 -31.85 3.70 -36.02
C PRO A 271 -31.75 3.72 -34.50
N THR A 272 -32.60 2.94 -33.84
CA THR A 272 -32.46 2.58 -32.43
C THR A 272 -31.28 1.62 -32.30
N GLN A 273 -30.10 2.16 -32.03
CA GLN A 273 -28.90 1.36 -31.73
C GLN A 273 -29.06 0.63 -30.39
N GLN A 274 -29.00 -0.69 -30.48
CA GLN A 274 -28.26 -1.61 -29.61
C GLN A 274 -28.02 -1.18 -28.15
N HIS A 275 -28.88 -1.66 -27.25
CA HIS A 275 -28.64 -1.65 -25.80
C HIS A 275 -28.50 -3.06 -25.19
N HIS A 276 -28.37 -4.11 -26.01
CA HIS A 276 -28.38 -5.50 -25.51
C HIS A 276 -27.00 -6.09 -25.17
N SER A 277 -25.87 -5.55 -25.67
CA SER A 277 -24.55 -6.13 -25.39
C SER A 277 -23.99 -5.80 -24.00
N SER A 278 -24.47 -4.75 -23.32
CA SER A 278 -23.92 -4.38 -22.01
C SER A 278 -24.36 -5.35 -20.90
N SER A 279 -25.56 -5.93 -21.02
CA SER A 279 -26.10 -6.82 -19.99
C SER A 279 -25.45 -8.20 -20.00
N GLU A 280 -25.02 -8.70 -21.17
CA GLU A 280 -24.33 -9.99 -21.28
C GLU A 280 -22.89 -9.90 -20.77
N GLN A 281 -22.24 -8.74 -20.95
CA GLN A 281 -20.88 -8.50 -20.47
C GLN A 281 -20.82 -8.39 -18.94
N GLU A 282 -21.76 -7.67 -18.31
CA GLU A 282 -21.86 -7.60 -16.83
C GLU A 282 -22.16 -8.97 -16.21
N GLN A 283 -22.95 -9.81 -16.90
CA GLN A 283 -23.27 -11.15 -16.43
C GLN A 283 -22.05 -12.09 -16.49
N GLN A 284 -21.22 -11.99 -17.54
CA GLN A 284 -19.98 -12.76 -17.65
C GLN A 284 -18.91 -12.33 -16.63
N GLU A 285 -18.77 -11.03 -16.34
CA GLU A 285 -17.85 -10.56 -15.29
C GLU A 285 -18.28 -11.08 -13.90
N GLN A 286 -19.58 -11.10 -13.62
CA GLN A 286 -20.10 -11.58 -12.34
C GLN A 286 -19.93 -13.11 -12.17
N GLU A 287 -20.06 -13.88 -13.25
CA GLU A 287 -19.75 -15.33 -13.24
C GLU A 287 -18.24 -15.58 -13.03
N GLN A 288 -17.36 -14.80 -13.65
CA GLN A 288 -15.91 -14.91 -13.43
C GLN A 288 -15.51 -14.57 -12.00
N GLU A 289 -16.05 -13.49 -11.42
CA GLU A 289 -15.72 -13.08 -10.05
C GLU A 289 -16.19 -14.13 -9.03
N THR A 290 -17.35 -14.74 -9.27
CA THR A 290 -17.88 -15.83 -8.43
C THR A 290 -17.01 -17.09 -8.54
N ALA A 291 -16.56 -17.44 -9.75
CA ALA A 291 -15.67 -18.59 -9.97
C ALA A 291 -14.30 -18.39 -9.31
N GLU A 292 -13.72 -17.19 -9.38
CA GLU A 292 -12.44 -16.89 -8.72
C GLU A 292 -12.57 -16.97 -7.19
N GLU A 293 -13.65 -16.41 -6.60
CA GLU A 293 -13.85 -16.47 -5.15
C GLU A 293 -14.03 -17.92 -4.67
N GLN A 294 -14.76 -18.74 -5.44
CA GLN A 294 -14.95 -20.15 -5.14
C GLN A 294 -13.62 -20.92 -5.20
N GLN A 295 -12.80 -20.67 -6.23
CA GLN A 295 -11.48 -21.29 -6.34
C GLN A 295 -10.54 -20.87 -5.19
N LYS A 296 -10.60 -19.62 -4.74
CA LYS A 296 -9.86 -19.12 -3.57
C LYS A 296 -10.27 -19.82 -2.28
N ARG A 297 -11.58 -20.06 -2.10
CA ARG A 297 -12.11 -20.79 -0.93
C ARG A 297 -11.68 -22.25 -0.92
N GLU A 298 -11.70 -22.92 -2.07
CA GLU A 298 -11.22 -24.29 -2.20
C GLU A 298 -9.71 -24.39 -1.94
N ALA A 299 -8.91 -23.47 -2.47
CA ALA A 299 -7.48 -23.43 -2.20
C ALA A 299 -7.16 -23.17 -0.72
N ALA A 300 -7.95 -22.34 -0.03
CA ALA A 300 -7.82 -22.13 1.40
C ALA A 300 -8.21 -23.38 2.22
N SER A 301 -9.23 -24.13 1.78
CA SER A 301 -9.67 -25.36 2.44
C SER A 301 -8.70 -26.53 2.25
N GLN A 302 -7.95 -26.55 1.15
CA GLN A 302 -6.94 -27.59 0.88
C GLN A 302 -5.59 -27.33 1.57
N ARG A 303 -5.42 -26.18 2.23
CA ARG A 303 -4.19 -25.90 2.96
C ARG A 303 -4.11 -26.85 4.17
N PRO A 304 -3.15 -27.78 4.20
CA PRO A 304 -3.03 -28.70 5.31
C PRO A 304 -2.86 -27.91 6.62
N PRO A 305 -3.47 -28.36 7.73
CA PRO A 305 -3.29 -27.69 9.02
C PRO A 305 -1.79 -27.58 9.29
N ALA A 306 -1.34 -26.36 9.57
CA ALA A 306 0.05 -26.09 9.88
C ALA A 306 0.48 -27.06 10.99
N VAL A 307 1.42 -27.95 10.68
CA VAL A 307 2.05 -28.81 11.66
C VAL A 307 2.64 -27.86 12.70
N ALA A 308 2.15 -27.96 13.93
CA ALA A 308 2.60 -27.13 15.03
C ALA A 308 4.08 -27.44 15.29
N ASP A 309 4.96 -26.64 14.68
CA ASP A 309 6.39 -26.68 14.98
C ASP A 309 6.57 -26.34 16.46
N ALA A 310 7.02 -27.34 17.20
CA ALA A 310 7.35 -27.25 18.60
C ALA A 310 8.31 -26.07 18.82
N ALA A 311 7.88 -25.14 19.66
CA ALA A 311 8.62 -23.95 20.05
C ALA A 311 9.98 -24.35 20.66
N VAL A 312 11.05 -24.20 19.88
CA VAL A 312 12.41 -24.08 20.43
C VAL A 312 12.56 -22.65 20.95
N ALA A 313 12.46 -22.53 22.27
CA ALA A 313 12.67 -21.29 23.00
C ALA A 313 14.07 -20.71 22.69
N ALA A 314 14.10 -19.54 22.07
CA ALA A 314 15.31 -18.71 22.03
C ALA A 314 15.41 -17.93 23.36
N PRO A 315 16.57 -17.91 24.03
CA PRO A 315 16.75 -17.17 25.27
C PRO A 315 16.73 -15.66 25.00
N GLY A 316 15.93 -14.95 25.80
CA GLY A 316 15.82 -13.50 25.78
C GLY A 316 17.13 -12.82 26.15
N ASN A 317 17.58 -11.90 25.31
CA ASN A 317 18.54 -10.88 25.69
C ASN A 317 17.77 -9.76 26.39
N ALA A 318 17.98 -9.67 27.70
CA ALA A 318 17.75 -8.45 28.45
C ALA A 318 18.85 -7.44 28.13
N LEU A 319 18.44 -6.24 27.72
CA LEU A 319 19.16 -4.99 27.91
C LEU A 319 18.17 -4.01 28.57
#